data_AF-A0A944C1H0-F1
#
_entry.id   AF-A0A944C1H0-F1
#
_cell.length_a   1.000
_cell.length_b   1.000
_cell.length_c   1.000
_cell.angle_alpha   90.00
_cell.angle_beta   90.00
_cell.angle_gamma   90.00
#
_symmetry.space_group_name_H-M   'P 1'
#
loop_
_entity.id
_entity.type
_entity.pdbx_description
1 polymer ?
#
loop_
_entity_poly.entity_id
_entity_poly.type
_entity_poly.pdbx_seq_one_letter_code
_entity_poly.pdbx_strand_id
1 'polypeptide(L)'
;SVDTYRITVPKEFINKINIRAVAEPADEASSSAVNGYKLARYFTFSQYNASATTWTGGFAETTAEGYDGFNYVVKGLGKGMVTLCWDSAVLEISNVFIELNGLQGSLTKDNETGKYTLTFDVDSDVRKRHDIQFYKTSEPDYEQLPQVEFSFTADNQTA
;
A
#
# COMPACT_ATOMS: atom_id res chain seq x y z
N SER A 1 13.52 6.36 20.58
CA SER A 1 14.06 5.04 20.19
C SER A 1 13.12 4.44 19.17
N VAL A 2 13.61 3.63 18.23
CA VAL A 2 12.74 2.82 17.38
C VAL A 2 12.75 1.42 17.96
N ASP A 3 11.61 0.98 18.50
CA ASP A 3 11.47 -0.37 19.00
C ASP A 3 11.38 -1.33 17.80
N THR A 4 12.34 -2.25 17.71
CA THR A 4 12.43 -3.20 16.60
C THR A 4 12.00 -4.58 17.08
N TYR A 5 11.00 -5.16 16.41
CA TYR A 5 10.48 -6.48 16.71
C TYR A 5 10.76 -7.44 15.55
N ARG A 6 11.24 -8.66 15.86
CA ARG A 6 11.46 -9.71 14.86
C ARG A 6 10.46 -10.84 15.06
N ILE A 7 9.72 -11.17 14.00
CA ILE A 7 8.77 -12.29 13.97
C ILE A 7 9.28 -13.31 12.94
N THR A 8 9.40 -14.57 13.35
CA THR A 8 9.79 -15.68 12.46
C THR A 8 8.57 -16.56 12.23
N VAL A 9 8.15 -16.68 10.97
CA VAL A 9 6.97 -17.45 10.56
C VAL A 9 7.42 -18.73 9.84
N PRO A 10 7.01 -19.92 10.32
CA PRO A 10 7.29 -21.16 9.60
C PRO A 10 6.64 -21.20 8.21
N LYS A 11 7.30 -21.85 7.24
CA LYS A 11 6.89 -21.82 5.81
C LYS A 11 5.46 -22.33 5.59
N GLU A 12 5.03 -23.31 6.38
CA GLU A 12 3.71 -23.91 6.33
C GLU A 12 2.55 -22.97 6.67
N PHE A 13 2.85 -21.82 7.31
CA PHE A 13 1.90 -20.77 7.66
C PHE A 13 1.81 -19.63 6.64
N ILE A 14 2.64 -19.66 5.59
CA ILE A 14 2.51 -18.73 4.47
C ILE A 14 1.11 -18.89 3.84
N ASN A 15 0.47 -17.77 3.56
CA ASN A 15 -0.93 -17.63 3.11
C ASN A 15 -1.99 -18.08 4.12
N LYS A 16 -1.62 -18.48 5.34
CA LYS A 16 -2.55 -18.98 6.36
C LYS A 16 -2.64 -18.09 7.59
N ILE A 17 -1.71 -17.16 7.76
CA ILE A 17 -1.71 -16.23 8.87
C ILE A 17 -1.63 -14.79 8.37
N ASN A 18 -2.33 -13.91 9.08
CA ASN A 18 -2.20 -12.46 8.97
C ASN A 18 -1.87 -11.92 10.37
N ILE A 19 -1.00 -10.92 10.45
CA ILE A 19 -0.73 -10.21 11.71
C ILE A 19 -1.40 -8.85 11.64
N ARG A 20 -2.21 -8.52 12.64
CA ARG A 20 -2.78 -7.19 12.81
C ARG A 20 -2.03 -6.46 13.92
N ALA A 21 -1.41 -5.34 13.60
CA ALA A 21 -0.92 -4.39 14.60
C ALA A 21 -1.95 -3.26 14.73
N VAL A 22 -2.34 -2.94 15.96
CA VAL A 22 -3.28 -1.85 16.26
C VAL A 22 -2.65 -0.96 17.30
N ALA A 23 -2.62 0.35 17.05
CA ALA A 23 -2.33 1.35 18.04
C ALA A 23 -3.65 1.96 18.52
N GLU A 24 -3.94 1.78 19.81
CA GLU A 24 -5.11 2.37 20.45
C GLU A 24 -4.71 3.67 21.16
N PRO A 25 -5.51 4.75 21.03
CA PRO A 25 -5.25 5.97 21.79
C PRO A 25 -5.27 5.68 23.29
N ALA A 26 -4.26 6.16 24.02
CA ALA A 26 -4.13 5.87 25.45
C ALA A 26 -5.06 6.73 26.33
N ASP A 27 -5.52 7.87 25.83
CA ASP A 27 -6.33 8.86 26.55
C ASP A 27 -7.26 9.64 25.62
N GLU A 28 -8.16 10.43 26.22
CA GLU A 28 -9.14 11.24 25.49
C GLU A 28 -8.47 12.26 24.56
N ALA A 29 -7.35 12.86 24.97
CA ALA A 29 -6.63 13.84 24.15
C ALA A 29 -6.10 13.19 22.87
N SER A 30 -5.47 12.02 22.99
CA SER A 30 -4.98 11.22 21.87
C SER A 30 -6.13 10.73 21.00
N SER A 31 -7.24 10.32 21.62
CA SER A 31 -8.45 9.88 20.91
C SER A 31 -9.05 11.03 20.09
N SER A 32 -9.22 12.22 20.67
CA SER A 32 -9.72 13.39 19.94
C SER A 32 -8.79 13.83 18.81
N ALA A 33 -7.47 13.75 19.00
CA ALA A 33 -6.50 14.10 17.97
C ALA A 33 -6.58 13.20 16.72
N VAL A 34 -7.07 11.98 16.87
CA VAL A 34 -7.31 11.03 15.77
C VAL A 34 -8.80 10.81 15.50
N ASN A 35 -9.69 11.70 15.97
CA ASN A 35 -11.14 11.59 15.81
C ASN A 35 -11.75 10.25 16.28
N GLY A 36 -11.16 9.61 17.29
CA GLY A 36 -11.60 8.33 17.84
C GLY A 36 -11.19 7.10 17.03
N TYR A 37 -10.44 7.29 15.94
CA TYR A 37 -9.99 6.22 15.06
C TYR A 37 -8.79 5.46 15.61
N LYS A 38 -8.61 4.21 15.18
CA LYS A 38 -7.48 3.35 15.57
C LYS A 38 -6.54 3.17 14.38
N LEU A 39 -5.25 3.43 14.56
CA LEU A 39 -4.26 3.10 13.53
C LEU A 39 -4.08 1.58 13.51
N ALA A 40 -4.41 0.95 12.38
CA ALA A 40 -4.24 -0.48 12.20
C ALA A 40 -3.41 -0.79 10.94
N ARG A 41 -2.59 -1.85 11.03
CA ARG A 41 -1.88 -2.42 9.89
C ARG A 41 -2.06 -3.92 9.86
N TYR A 42 -2.31 -4.45 8.66
CA TYR A 42 -2.30 -5.89 8.41
C TYR A 42 -1.03 -6.27 7.67
N PHE A 43 -0.30 -7.23 8.23
CA PHE A 43 0.82 -7.89 7.58
C PHE A 43 0.34 -9.24 7.06
N THR A 44 0.29 -9.38 5.74
CA THR A 44 -0.04 -10.65 5.10
C THR A 44 1.25 -11.33 4.65
N PHE A 45 1.45 -12.59 5.02
CA PHE A 45 2.60 -13.37 4.59
C PHE A 45 2.19 -14.23 3.42
N SER A 46 2.39 -13.75 2.19
CA SER A 46 2.05 -14.56 1.01
C SER A 46 3.27 -15.07 0.28
N GLN A 47 3.19 -16.32 -0.20
CA GLN A 47 4.04 -16.75 -1.30
C GLN A 47 3.45 -16.16 -2.57
N TYR A 48 4.33 -15.59 -3.38
CA TYR A 48 4.00 -15.19 -4.73
C TYR A 48 3.53 -16.43 -5.52
N ASN A 49 2.28 -16.43 -5.99
CA ASN A 49 1.77 -17.45 -6.90
C ASN A 49 2.33 -17.17 -8.31
N ALA A 50 3.09 -18.11 -8.86
CA ALA A 50 3.82 -18.00 -10.12
C ALA A 50 2.96 -17.86 -11.40
N SER A 51 1.66 -17.61 -11.27
CA SER A 51 0.72 -17.54 -12.40
C SER A 51 0.58 -16.14 -13.00
N ALA A 52 1.14 -15.09 -12.38
CA ALA A 52 1.08 -13.74 -12.95
C ALA A 52 2.17 -13.55 -14.00
N THR A 53 1.77 -13.28 -15.23
CA THR A 53 2.68 -13.04 -16.37
C THR A 53 3.08 -11.56 -16.51
N THR A 54 2.40 -10.67 -15.80
CA THR A 54 2.64 -9.22 -15.79
C THR A 54 2.41 -8.64 -14.39
N TRP A 55 2.83 -7.40 -14.17
CA TRP A 55 2.56 -6.66 -12.94
C TRP A 55 1.08 -6.24 -12.84
N THR A 56 0.53 -6.36 -11.64
CA THR A 56 -0.84 -6.01 -11.28
C THR A 56 -0.86 -5.26 -9.95
N GLY A 57 -1.85 -4.41 -9.75
CA GLY A 57 -2.08 -3.67 -8.52
C GLY A 57 -3.54 -3.76 -8.07
N GLY A 58 -3.77 -3.81 -6.77
CA GLY A 58 -5.12 -3.76 -6.20
C GLY A 58 -5.12 -3.76 -4.67
N PHE A 59 -6.22 -3.29 -4.09
CA PHE A 59 -6.45 -3.42 -2.66
C PHE A 59 -6.55 -4.91 -2.26
N ALA A 60 -5.96 -5.24 -1.11
CA ALA A 60 -6.09 -6.56 -0.51
C ALA A 60 -7.44 -6.73 0.18
N GLU A 61 -7.98 -5.63 0.70
CA GLU A 61 -9.31 -5.56 1.28
C GLU A 61 -10.39 -5.65 0.19
N THR A 62 -11.59 -6.08 0.57
CA THR A 62 -12.76 -6.18 -0.33
C THR A 62 -13.84 -5.14 -0.01
N THR A 63 -13.71 -4.42 1.11
CA THR A 63 -14.64 -3.39 1.58
C THR A 63 -13.88 -2.27 2.30
N ALA A 64 -14.46 -1.08 2.32
CA ALA A 64 -13.94 0.07 3.06
C ALA A 64 -14.50 0.21 4.49
N GLU A 65 -15.49 -0.61 4.85
CA GLU A 65 -16.20 -0.51 6.12
C GLU A 65 -15.27 -0.81 7.31
N GLY A 66 -15.23 0.11 8.27
CA GLY A 66 -14.46 -0.04 9.52
C GLY A 66 -12.94 0.05 9.39
N TYR A 67 -12.44 0.51 8.24
CA TYR A 67 -11.00 0.70 8.00
C TYR A 67 -10.65 2.16 7.71
N ASP A 68 -9.62 2.66 8.39
CA ASP A 68 -8.98 3.96 8.13
C ASP A 68 -7.72 3.81 7.26
N GLY A 69 -7.33 2.57 6.95
CA GLY A 69 -6.20 2.26 6.10
C GLY A 69 -6.34 0.92 5.38
N PHE A 70 -5.69 0.85 4.22
CA PHE A 70 -5.82 -0.21 3.23
C PHE A 70 -4.45 -0.66 2.75
N ASN A 71 -4.33 -1.94 2.41
CA ASN A 71 -3.12 -2.50 1.83
C ASN A 71 -3.31 -2.63 0.32
N TYR A 72 -2.59 -1.81 -0.44
CA TYR A 72 -2.51 -1.93 -1.88
C TYR A 72 -1.30 -2.79 -2.26
N VAL A 73 -1.56 -3.89 -2.95
CA VAL A 73 -0.54 -4.88 -3.29
C VAL A 73 -0.20 -4.79 -4.77
N VAL A 74 1.05 -4.44 -5.05
CA VAL A 74 1.62 -4.50 -6.41
C VAL A 74 2.46 -5.77 -6.52
N LYS A 75 2.14 -6.65 -7.47
CA LYS A 75 2.83 -7.94 -7.66
C LYS A 75 2.89 -8.36 -9.13
N GLY A 76 3.96 -9.03 -9.54
CA GLY A 76 4.15 -9.38 -10.95
C GLY A 76 5.47 -10.10 -11.25
N LEU A 77 5.69 -10.29 -12.55
CA LEU A 77 6.95 -10.73 -13.14
C LEU A 77 7.47 -9.70 -14.15
N GLY A 78 8.77 -9.75 -14.40
CA GLY A 78 9.46 -8.88 -15.33
C GLY A 78 10.02 -7.63 -14.66
N LYS A 79 10.72 -6.85 -15.49
CA LYS A 79 11.29 -5.56 -15.13
C LYS A 79 10.58 -4.44 -15.88
N GLY A 80 10.37 -3.32 -15.23
CA GLY A 80 9.75 -2.15 -15.83
C GLY A 80 9.36 -1.12 -14.79
N MET A 81 8.36 -0.32 -15.13
CA MET A 81 7.92 0.82 -14.34
C MET A 81 6.43 0.68 -14.02
N VAL A 82 6.08 0.84 -12.74
CA VAL A 82 4.70 0.92 -12.26
C VAL A 82 4.34 2.37 -12.00
N THR A 83 3.12 2.75 -12.39
CA THR A 83 2.52 4.04 -12.06
C THR A 83 1.20 3.82 -11.33
N LEU A 84 1.07 4.43 -10.16
CA LEU A 84 -0.16 4.50 -9.38
C LEU A 84 -0.70 5.92 -9.42
N CYS A 85 -2.00 6.08 -9.66
CA CYS A 85 -2.67 7.37 -9.63
C CYS A 85 -3.93 7.28 -8.76
N TRP A 86 -4.13 8.24 -7.86
CA TRP A 86 -5.26 8.27 -6.93
C TRP A 86 -5.71 9.69 -6.65
N ASP A 87 -6.96 9.85 -6.23
CA ASP A 87 -7.52 11.13 -5.84
C ASP A 87 -7.12 11.48 -4.38
N SER A 88 -6.47 12.63 -4.21
CA SER A 88 -6.02 13.12 -2.90
C SER A 88 -7.14 13.58 -1.98
N ALA A 89 -8.36 13.72 -2.51
CA ALA A 89 -9.53 14.02 -1.69
C ALA A 89 -9.97 12.80 -0.88
N VAL A 90 -9.72 11.57 -1.32
CA VAL A 90 -10.21 10.33 -0.68
C VAL A 90 -9.11 9.45 -0.09
N LEU A 91 -7.88 9.56 -0.62
CA LEU A 91 -6.77 8.70 -0.25
C LEU A 91 -5.46 9.47 -0.04
N GLU A 92 -4.75 9.07 1.00
CA GLU A 92 -3.36 9.46 1.22
C GLU A 92 -2.46 8.22 1.26
N ILE A 93 -1.31 8.26 0.59
CA ILE A 93 -0.32 7.17 0.64
C ILE A 93 0.57 7.32 1.88
N SER A 94 0.98 6.21 2.48
CA SER A 94 1.94 6.24 3.58
C SER A 94 3.31 6.77 3.14
N ASN A 95 3.76 7.86 3.76
CA ASN A 95 5.10 8.42 3.56
C ASN A 95 6.22 7.41 3.85
N VAL A 96 6.00 6.43 4.72
CA VAL A 96 6.98 5.38 5.03
C VAL A 96 7.37 4.59 3.78
N PHE A 97 6.40 4.30 2.90
CA PHE A 97 6.72 3.60 1.64
C PHE A 97 7.57 4.47 0.73
N ILE A 98 7.25 5.77 0.63
CA ILE A 98 8.00 6.72 -0.20
C ILE A 98 9.44 6.85 0.31
N GLU A 99 9.61 7.05 1.61
CA GLU A 99 10.93 7.29 2.22
C GLU A 99 11.84 6.08 2.16
N LEU A 100 11.34 4.89 2.51
CA LEU A 100 12.15 3.66 2.52
C LEU A 100 12.61 3.24 1.12
N ASN A 101 11.90 3.67 0.07
CA ASN A 101 12.24 3.37 -1.31
C ASN A 101 12.84 4.57 -2.06
N GLY A 102 13.06 5.71 -1.38
CA GLY A 102 13.66 6.90 -2.00
C GLY A 102 12.84 7.53 -3.13
N LEU A 103 11.50 7.47 -3.03
CA LEU A 103 10.58 7.83 -4.12
C LEU A 103 10.03 9.26 -4.04
N GLN A 104 10.59 10.13 -3.18
CA GLN A 104 10.07 11.49 -2.96
C GLN A 104 10.02 12.31 -4.26
N GLY A 105 11.02 12.15 -5.13
CA GLY A 105 11.08 12.83 -6.43
C GLY A 105 10.12 12.26 -7.49
N SER A 106 9.52 11.10 -7.24
CA SER A 106 8.62 10.41 -8.17
C SER A 106 7.14 10.57 -7.80
N LEU A 107 6.84 11.24 -6.69
CA LEU A 107 5.48 11.62 -6.30
C LEU A 107 5.15 12.99 -6.86
N THR A 108 4.14 13.07 -7.70
CA THR A 108 3.66 14.33 -8.29
C THR A 108 2.19 14.56 -7.97
N LYS A 109 1.80 15.82 -7.79
CA LYS A 109 0.40 16.23 -7.66
C LYS A 109 0.00 16.99 -8.91
N ASP A 110 -1.07 16.54 -9.54
CA ASP A 110 -1.78 17.35 -10.52
C ASP A 110 -2.67 18.35 -9.77
N ASN A 111 -2.39 19.64 -9.94
CA ASN A 111 -3.13 20.71 -9.25
C ASN A 111 -4.49 21.01 -9.89
N GLU A 112 -4.74 20.58 -11.13
CA GLU A 112 -6.03 20.76 -11.80
C GLU A 112 -7.02 19.69 -11.36
N THR A 113 -6.58 18.43 -11.36
CA THR A 113 -7.44 17.29 -10.97
C THR A 113 -7.37 16.96 -9.48
N GLY A 114 -6.35 17.45 -8.77
CA GLY A 114 -6.09 17.10 -7.38
C GLY A 114 -5.55 15.68 -7.19
N LYS A 115 -5.27 14.93 -8.26
CA LYS A 115 -4.76 13.56 -8.17
C LYS A 115 -3.25 13.53 -7.88
N TYR A 116 -2.83 12.55 -7.09
CA TYR A 116 -1.42 12.19 -6.96
C TYR A 116 -1.06 11.08 -7.94
N THR A 117 0.18 11.14 -8.45
CA THR A 117 0.80 10.06 -9.20
C THR A 117 2.11 9.66 -8.54
N LEU A 118 2.34 8.36 -8.36
CA LEU A 118 3.60 7.79 -7.92
C LEU A 118 4.10 6.80 -8.96
N THR A 119 5.33 7.01 -9.42
CA THR A 119 6.00 6.12 -10.36
C THR A 119 7.25 5.49 -9.75
N PHE A 120 7.43 4.18 -9.93
CA PHE A 120 8.60 3.48 -9.42
C PHE A 120 8.95 2.24 -10.24
N ASP A 121 10.24 1.90 -10.26
CA ASP A 121 10.75 0.71 -10.94
C ASP A 121 10.38 -0.56 -10.18
N VAL A 122 10.11 -1.61 -10.94
CA VAL A 122 9.85 -2.96 -10.44
C VAL A 122 10.76 -3.95 -11.15
N ASP A 123 11.30 -4.90 -10.40
CA ASP A 123 12.16 -5.97 -10.92
C ASP A 123 11.86 -7.25 -10.14
N SER A 124 11.22 -8.21 -10.81
CA SER A 124 10.81 -9.47 -10.19
C SER A 124 11.99 -10.37 -9.76
N ASP A 125 13.20 -10.13 -10.26
CA ASP A 125 14.40 -10.85 -9.82
C ASP A 125 14.90 -10.33 -8.47
N VAL A 126 14.60 -9.07 -8.14
CA VAL A 126 14.88 -8.46 -6.83
C VAL A 126 13.71 -8.67 -5.87
N ARG A 127 12.50 -8.32 -6.28
CA ARG A 127 11.29 -8.35 -5.44
C ARG A 127 10.04 -8.52 -6.31
N LYS A 128 9.22 -9.53 -6.00
CA LYS A 128 7.99 -9.87 -6.77
C LYS A 128 6.70 -9.25 -6.25
N ARG A 129 6.78 -8.54 -5.11
CA ARG A 129 5.62 -7.99 -4.40
C ARG A 129 6.01 -6.76 -3.58
N HIS A 130 5.27 -5.67 -3.75
CA HIS A 130 5.33 -4.46 -2.95
C HIS A 130 4.01 -4.29 -2.19
N ASP A 131 4.12 -4.03 -0.90
CA ASP A 131 2.99 -3.77 -0.02
C ASP A 131 2.99 -2.27 0.30
N ILE A 132 1.96 -1.58 -0.16
CA ILE A 132 1.81 -0.14 -0.07
C ILE A 132 0.61 0.15 0.81
N GLN A 133 0.76 1.04 1.78
CA GLN A 133 -0.34 1.42 2.66
C GLN A 133 -0.96 2.74 2.19
N PHE A 134 -2.28 2.75 2.08
CA PHE A 134 -3.09 3.94 1.86
C PHE A 134 -3.99 4.18 3.08
N TYR A 135 -4.37 5.43 3.30
CA TYR A 135 -5.26 5.84 4.39
C TYR A 135 -6.43 6.63 3.85
N LYS A 136 -7.57 6.53 4.54
CA LYS A 136 -8.66 7.49 4.39
C LYS A 136 -8.13 8.88 4.69
N THR A 137 -8.47 9.83 3.83
CA THR A 137 -8.41 11.24 4.19
C THR A 137 -9.59 11.56 5.11
N SER A 138 -9.60 12.74 5.72
CA SER A 138 -10.67 13.14 6.67
C SER A 138 -12.05 13.39 6.02
N GLU A 139 -12.16 13.33 4.69
CA GLU A 139 -13.26 13.91 3.91
C GLU A 139 -13.43 13.09 2.59
N PRO A 140 -13.99 11.86 2.54
CA PRO A 140 -15.21 11.39 3.23
C PRO A 140 -15.18 9.93 3.75
N ASP A 141 -16.22 9.53 4.49
CA ASP A 141 -16.49 8.12 4.82
C ASP A 141 -17.11 7.43 3.59
N TYR A 142 -16.33 6.61 2.89
CA TYR A 142 -16.79 5.87 1.72
C TYR A 142 -17.14 4.42 2.07
N GLU A 143 -18.26 3.93 1.53
CA GLU A 143 -18.74 2.55 1.73
C GLU A 143 -17.99 1.53 0.85
N GLN A 144 -17.47 1.99 -0.29
CA GLN A 144 -16.72 1.17 -1.25
C GLN A 144 -15.25 1.56 -1.26
N LEU A 145 -14.38 0.60 -1.58
CA LEU A 145 -12.96 0.90 -1.72
C LEU A 145 -12.74 1.96 -2.82
N PRO A 146 -11.93 2.98 -2.54
CA PRO A 146 -11.58 4.01 -3.49
C PRO A 146 -10.82 3.40 -4.67
N GLN A 147 -10.76 4.12 -5.77
CA GLN A 147 -10.02 3.67 -6.94
C GLN A 147 -8.57 4.16 -6.89
N VAL A 148 -7.64 3.24 -7.16
CA VAL A 148 -6.26 3.56 -7.52
C VAL A 148 -6.04 3.03 -8.93
N GLU A 149 -5.78 3.93 -9.86
CA GLU A 149 -5.45 3.61 -11.23
C GLU A 149 -4.04 3.01 -11.28
N PHE A 150 -3.91 1.82 -11.86
CA PHE A 150 -2.66 1.09 -12.02
C PHE A 150 -2.28 1.02 -13.49
N SER A 151 -1.03 1.34 -13.79
CA SER A 151 -0.43 1.01 -15.08
C SER A 151 0.98 0.45 -14.92
N PHE A 152 1.37 -0.38 -15.87
CA PHE A 152 2.69 -0.98 -15.95
C PHE A 152 3.24 -0.81 -17.37
N THR A 153 4.48 -0.36 -17.45
CA THR A 153 5.25 -0.27 -18.69
C THR A 153 6.46 -1.18 -18.54
N ALA A 154 6.52 -2.25 -19.33
CA ALA A 154 7.68 -3.14 -19.34
C ALA A 154 8.92 -2.40 -19.86
N ASP A 155 10.08 -2.70 -19.29
CA ASP A 155 11.34 -2.37 -19.96
C ASP A 155 11.33 -3.08 -21.31
N ASN A 156 11.57 -2.33 -22.39
CA ASN A 156 11.78 -2.96 -23.69
C ASN A 156 13.01 -3.86 -23.57
N GLN A 157 12.79 -5.17 -23.45
CA GLN A 157 13.85 -6.13 -23.69
C GLN A 157 14.19 -6.00 -25.18
N THR A 158 15.27 -5.29 -25.49
CA THR A 158 15.95 -5.48 -26.77
C THR A 158 16.36 -6.95 -26.81
N ALA A 159 15.65 -7.73 -27.62
CA ALA A 159 15.97 -9.10 -27.97
C ALA A 159 17.33 -9.20 -28.66
#